data_AF-A0A9P8FEE8-F1
#
_entry.id   AF-A0A9P8FEE8-F1
#
_cell.length_a   1.000
_cell.length_b   1.000
_cell.length_c   1.000
_cell.angle_alpha   90.00
_cell.angle_beta   90.00
_cell.angle_gamma   90.00
#
_symmetry.space_group_name_H-M   'P 1'
#
loop_
_entity.id
_entity.type
_entity.pdbx_description
1 polymer ?
#
loop_
_entity_poly.entity_id
_entity_poly.type
_entity_poly.pdbx_seq_one_letter_code
_entity_poly.pdbx_strand_id
1 'polypeptide(L)'
;MAKIQKKGQKGAAKNYITRTQAVRKLQISLPDFRRLCIFKGIYPREPRNKKKAAKNSHSTQATTFYYTRDIQYLLHEPLLNKFRDHKALAKKIGRALGRNEISDANRMEKTLTPKMTLDHIIKERYPTFIDALRDLDDCLSMLFLFANLPSTETVPPKTIQLCQRLTHEFEHYLIRSNSLRKSFLSIKGI
;
A
#
# COMPACT_ATOMS: atom_id res chain seq x y z
N MET A 1 -41.39 11.23 -20.39
CA MET A 1 -40.85 9.85 -20.37
C MET A 1 -39.35 9.90 -20.15
N ALA A 2 -38.79 9.05 -19.26
CA ALA A 2 -37.34 9.05 -19.00
C ALA A 2 -36.56 8.41 -20.17
N LYS A 3 -35.43 9.01 -20.57
CA LYS A 3 -34.56 8.50 -21.65
C LYS A 3 -34.12 7.05 -21.38
N ILE A 4 -34.15 6.22 -22.42
CA ILE A 4 -33.63 4.84 -22.40
C ILE A 4 -32.15 4.86 -21.97
N GLN A 5 -31.81 4.07 -20.96
CA GLN A 5 -30.47 4.05 -20.38
C GLN A 5 -29.57 3.08 -21.14
N LYS A 6 -28.34 3.52 -21.45
CA LYS A 6 -27.35 2.68 -22.13
C LYS A 6 -26.88 1.55 -21.22
N LYS A 7 -26.68 0.37 -21.81
CA LYS A 7 -26.15 -0.82 -21.12
C LYS A 7 -24.78 -0.51 -20.47
N GLY A 8 -24.55 -1.03 -19.26
CA GLY A 8 -23.28 -0.86 -18.55
C GLY A 8 -23.11 0.45 -17.76
N GLN A 9 -24.12 1.34 -17.75
CA GLN A 9 -24.10 2.59 -16.97
C GLN A 9 -24.64 2.45 -15.54
N LYS A 10 -25.28 1.32 -15.19
CA LYS A 10 -25.86 1.05 -13.87
C LYS A 10 -25.49 -0.34 -13.33
N GLY A 11 -25.68 -0.52 -12.03
CA GLY A 11 -25.46 -1.79 -11.32
C GLY A 11 -23.98 -2.16 -11.19
N ALA A 12 -23.67 -3.45 -11.27
CA ALA A 12 -22.31 -3.98 -11.11
C ALA A 12 -21.28 -3.32 -12.05
N ALA A 13 -21.69 -2.96 -13.27
CA ALA A 13 -20.84 -2.27 -14.24
C ALA A 13 -20.39 -0.87 -13.77
N LYS A 14 -21.18 -0.19 -12.92
CA LYS A 14 -20.83 1.11 -12.34
C LYS A 14 -20.11 0.95 -10.99
N ASN A 15 -20.44 -0.08 -10.22
CA ASN A 15 -19.92 -0.26 -8.87
C ASN A 15 -18.49 -0.80 -8.84
N TYR A 16 -18.08 -1.53 -9.88
CA TYR A 16 -16.76 -2.15 -9.95
C TYR A 16 -15.92 -1.56 -11.09
N ILE A 17 -14.62 -1.51 -10.86
CA ILE A 17 -13.61 -1.10 -11.84
C ILE A 17 -12.49 -2.14 -11.85
N THR A 18 -11.99 -2.48 -13.03
CA THR A 18 -10.88 -3.44 -13.15
C THR A 18 -9.57 -2.79 -12.70
N ARG A 19 -8.62 -3.60 -12.22
CA ARG A 19 -7.28 -3.13 -11.85
C ARG A 19 -6.64 -2.24 -12.93
N THR A 20 -6.72 -2.66 -14.19
CA THR A 20 -6.14 -1.91 -15.31
C THR A 20 -6.82 -0.56 -15.51
N GLN A 21 -8.15 -0.49 -15.37
CA GLN A 21 -8.89 0.77 -15.44
C GLN A 21 -8.57 1.68 -14.24
N ALA A 22 -8.43 1.13 -13.04
CA ALA A 22 -8.09 1.88 -11.83
C ALA A 22 -6.71 2.53 -11.94
N VAL A 23 -5.70 1.76 -12.38
CA VAL A 23 -4.33 2.26 -12.61
C VAL A 23 -4.31 3.38 -13.64
N ARG A 24 -5.03 3.22 -14.77
CA ARG A 24 -5.15 4.28 -15.78
C ARG A 24 -5.84 5.53 -15.23
N LYS A 25 -6.90 5.36 -14.44
CA LYS A 25 -7.66 6.48 -13.85
C LYS A 25 -6.82 7.28 -12.85
N LEU A 26 -6.02 6.60 -12.02
CA LEU A 26 -5.15 7.24 -11.02
C LEU A 26 -3.84 7.79 -11.62
N GLN A 27 -3.49 7.38 -12.86
CA GLN A 27 -2.28 7.82 -13.58
C GLN A 27 -0.96 7.49 -12.85
N ILE A 28 -0.92 6.36 -12.15
CA ILE A 28 0.27 5.87 -11.44
C ILE A 28 0.73 4.53 -12.02
N SER A 29 1.92 4.07 -11.62
CA SER A 29 2.41 2.75 -12.03
C SER A 29 1.66 1.62 -11.30
N LEU A 30 1.74 0.38 -11.80
CA LEU A 30 1.13 -0.76 -11.12
C LEU A 30 1.77 -1.04 -9.74
N PRO A 31 3.12 -0.98 -9.57
CA PRO A 31 3.73 -1.09 -8.24
C PRO A 31 3.25 -0.02 -7.25
N ASP A 32 3.17 1.24 -7.67
CA ASP A 32 2.72 2.33 -6.79
C ASP A 32 1.24 2.21 -6.46
N PHE A 33 0.42 1.75 -7.41
CA PHE A 33 -0.97 1.42 -7.14
C PHE A 33 -1.11 0.34 -6.06
N ARG A 34 -0.30 -0.73 -6.12
CA ARG A 34 -0.30 -1.77 -5.09
C ARG A 34 0.09 -1.21 -3.72
N ARG A 35 1.15 -0.39 -3.66
CA ARG A 35 1.58 0.28 -2.42
C ARG A 35 0.48 1.17 -1.84
N LEU A 36 -0.14 1.99 -2.68
CA LEU A 36 -1.23 2.87 -2.27
C LEU A 36 -2.44 2.09 -1.74
N CYS A 37 -2.78 0.95 -2.38
CA CYS A 37 -3.83 0.06 -1.90
C CYS A 37 -3.51 -0.53 -0.52
N ILE A 38 -2.26 -0.91 -0.25
CA ILE A 38 -1.85 -1.40 1.08
C ILE A 38 -1.97 -0.28 2.12
N PHE A 39 -1.45 0.92 1.82
CA PHE A 39 -1.52 2.06 2.73
C PHE A 39 -2.95 2.48 3.07
N LYS A 40 -3.87 2.50 2.10
CA LYS A 40 -5.28 2.84 2.37
C LYS A 40 -6.17 1.65 2.75
N GLY A 41 -5.66 0.42 2.70
CA GLY A 41 -6.45 -0.77 3.05
C GLY A 41 -7.54 -1.10 2.02
N ILE A 42 -7.25 -0.86 0.74
CA ILE A 42 -8.19 -1.13 -0.36
C ILE A 42 -7.88 -2.50 -0.95
N TYR A 43 -8.80 -3.43 -0.73
CA TYR A 43 -8.67 -4.81 -1.16
C TYR A 43 -9.44 -5.09 -2.45
N PRO A 44 -8.97 -6.04 -3.28
CA PRO A 44 -9.76 -6.59 -4.36
C PRO A 44 -11.12 -7.12 -3.89
N ARG A 45 -12.12 -7.02 -4.77
CA ARG A 45 -13.49 -7.48 -4.52
C ARG A 45 -13.96 -8.40 -5.64
N GLU A 46 -14.76 -9.39 -5.27
CA GLU A 46 -15.36 -10.30 -6.23
C GLU A 46 -16.81 -9.89 -6.52
N PRO A 47 -17.14 -9.43 -7.74
CA PRO A 47 -18.52 -9.07 -8.08
C PRO A 47 -19.38 -10.34 -8.23
N ARG A 48 -20.59 -10.31 -7.66
CA ARG A 48 -21.56 -11.42 -7.75
C ARG A 48 -21.88 -11.84 -9.19
N ASN A 49 -21.80 -10.90 -10.14
CA ASN A 49 -21.93 -11.20 -11.57
C ASN A 49 -20.77 -10.57 -12.37
N LYS A 50 -19.70 -11.37 -12.56
CA LYS A 50 -18.46 -10.97 -13.23
C LYS A 50 -18.68 -10.46 -14.65
N LYS A 51 -19.57 -11.11 -15.43
CA LYS A 51 -19.89 -10.71 -16.80
C LYS A 51 -20.47 -9.30 -16.88
N LYS A 52 -21.35 -8.94 -15.93
CA LYS A 52 -21.93 -7.57 -15.86
C LYS A 52 -20.89 -6.54 -15.41
N ALA A 53 -19.99 -6.90 -14.49
CA ALA A 53 -18.95 -6.01 -13.98
C ALA A 53 -17.84 -5.71 -15.00
N ALA A 54 -17.42 -6.71 -15.77
CA ALA A 54 -16.34 -6.59 -16.75
C ALA A 54 -16.73 -5.72 -17.97
N LYS A 55 -18.02 -5.39 -18.14
CA LYS A 55 -18.62 -4.72 -19.33
C LYS A 55 -18.39 -5.42 -20.67
N ASN A 56 -17.59 -6.48 -20.69
CA ASN A 56 -17.28 -7.31 -21.84
C ASN A 56 -17.87 -8.71 -21.64
N SER A 57 -18.61 -9.17 -22.65
CA SER A 57 -19.32 -10.46 -22.69
C SER A 57 -18.40 -11.68 -22.64
N HIS A 58 -17.10 -11.48 -22.91
CA HIS A 58 -16.07 -12.53 -23.09
C HIS A 58 -15.08 -12.66 -21.92
N SER A 59 -15.34 -12.02 -20.77
CA SER A 59 -14.43 -12.13 -19.62
C SER A 59 -14.70 -13.43 -18.85
N THR A 60 -14.11 -14.52 -19.35
CA THR A 60 -13.87 -15.80 -18.64
C THR A 60 -12.57 -15.76 -17.82
N GLN A 61 -11.79 -14.68 -17.90
CA GLN A 61 -10.50 -14.54 -17.22
C GLN A 61 -10.65 -14.07 -15.76
N ALA A 62 -9.74 -14.55 -14.89
CA ALA A 62 -9.58 -14.14 -13.51
C ALA A 62 -9.19 -12.65 -13.41
N THR A 63 -10.19 -11.77 -13.46
CA THR A 63 -10.01 -10.32 -13.42
C THR A 63 -10.17 -9.80 -12.00
N THR A 64 -9.20 -8.99 -11.57
CA THR A 64 -9.25 -8.32 -10.26
C THR A 64 -10.09 -7.06 -10.36
N PHE A 65 -11.14 -6.96 -9.53
CA PHE A 65 -11.99 -5.78 -9.42
C PHE A 65 -11.77 -5.03 -8.11
N TYR A 66 -12.03 -3.73 -8.13
CA TYR A 66 -12.10 -2.86 -6.96
C TYR A 66 -13.44 -2.13 -7.00
N TYR A 67 -13.89 -1.60 -5.87
CA TYR A 67 -15.03 -0.68 -5.90
C TYR A 67 -14.64 0.64 -6.54
N THR A 68 -15.53 1.18 -7.39
CA THR A 68 -15.32 2.49 -8.01
C THR A 68 -15.28 3.61 -6.99
N ARG A 69 -16.00 3.48 -5.87
CA ARG A 69 -15.99 4.43 -4.75
C ARG A 69 -14.63 4.50 -4.08
N ASP A 70 -14.01 3.36 -3.79
CA ASP A 70 -12.68 3.30 -3.18
C ASP A 70 -11.63 3.94 -4.08
N ILE A 71 -11.68 3.67 -5.39
CA ILE A 71 -10.77 4.32 -6.35
C ILE A 71 -11.05 5.82 -6.49
N GLN A 72 -12.30 6.26 -6.31
CA GLN A 72 -12.62 7.68 -6.27
C GLN A 72 -12.04 8.36 -5.02
N TYR A 73 -12.10 7.70 -3.86
CA TYR A 73 -11.46 8.17 -2.64
C TYR A 73 -9.94 8.34 -2.82
N LEU A 74 -9.28 7.34 -3.44
CA LEU A 74 -7.85 7.42 -3.77
C LEU A 74 -7.46 8.60 -4.66
N LEU A 75 -8.39 9.12 -5.47
CA LEU A 75 -8.11 10.26 -6.35
C LEU A 75 -7.81 11.54 -5.55
N HIS A 76 -8.34 11.64 -4.33
CA HIS A 76 -8.19 12.79 -3.45
C HIS A 76 -7.07 12.60 -2.42
N GLU A 77 -6.34 11.49 -2.48
CA GLU A 77 -5.33 11.16 -1.48
C GLU A 77 -4.00 11.92 -1.73
N PRO A 78 -3.46 12.66 -0.74
CA PRO A 78 -2.19 13.39 -0.89
C PRO A 78 -1.00 12.53 -1.31
N LEU A 79 -0.93 11.26 -0.89
CA LEU A 79 0.14 10.34 -1.33
C LEU A 79 0.20 10.19 -2.86
N LEU A 80 -0.93 10.33 -3.56
CA LEU A 80 -0.98 10.19 -5.00
C LEU A 80 -0.07 11.22 -5.69
N ASN A 81 -0.03 12.45 -5.17
CA ASN A 81 0.83 13.51 -5.68
C ASN A 81 2.31 13.18 -5.39
N LYS A 82 2.63 12.65 -4.21
CA LYS A 82 4.00 12.22 -3.88
C LYS A 82 4.52 11.14 -4.83
N PHE A 83 3.69 10.15 -5.18
CA PHE A 83 4.08 9.14 -6.17
C PHE A 83 4.35 9.75 -7.56
N ARG A 84 3.56 10.74 -7.97
CA ARG A 84 3.76 11.46 -9.24
C ARG A 84 5.04 12.29 -9.21
N ASP A 85 5.33 12.95 -8.10
CA ASP A 85 6.56 13.73 -7.91
C ASP A 85 7.79 12.83 -7.95
N HIS A 86 7.76 11.67 -7.28
CA HIS A 86 8.82 10.67 -7.37
C HIS A 86 9.05 10.20 -8.80
N LYS A 87 7.99 9.92 -9.54
CA LYS A 87 8.10 9.49 -10.95
C LYS A 87 8.67 10.59 -11.83
N ALA A 88 8.26 11.84 -11.63
CA ALA A 88 8.80 12.99 -12.34
C ALA A 88 10.29 13.19 -12.03
N LEU A 89 10.69 13.06 -10.77
CA LEU A 89 12.08 13.12 -10.33
C LEU A 89 12.91 12.00 -10.94
N ALA A 90 12.42 10.75 -10.90
CA ALA A 90 13.11 9.61 -11.49
C ALA A 90 13.37 9.81 -12.99
N LYS A 91 12.42 10.43 -13.71
CA LYS A 91 12.62 10.79 -15.13
C LYS A 91 13.69 11.87 -15.32
N LYS A 92 13.78 12.86 -14.41
CA LYS A 92 14.84 13.88 -14.45
C LYS A 92 16.22 13.27 -14.18
N ILE A 93 16.31 12.41 -13.16
CA ILE A 93 17.53 11.67 -12.83
C ILE A 93 17.96 10.80 -14.01
N GLY A 94 17.05 10.03 -14.61
CA GLY A 94 17.36 9.21 -15.79
C GLY A 94 17.85 10.02 -16.99
N ARG A 95 17.35 11.25 -17.18
CA ARG A 95 17.85 12.17 -18.22
C ARG A 95 19.26 12.68 -17.93
N ALA A 96 19.54 13.06 -16.69
CA ALA A 96 20.88 13.51 -16.27
C ALA A 96 21.91 12.38 -16.40
N LEU A 97 21.54 11.17 -15.95
CA LEU A 97 22.37 9.98 -16.12
C LEU A 97 22.61 9.65 -17.60
N GLY A 98 21.59 9.78 -18.45
CA GLY A 98 21.75 9.61 -19.91
C GLY A 98 22.65 10.64 -20.59
N ARG A 99 22.91 11.78 -19.93
CA ARG A 99 23.89 12.80 -20.34
C ARG A 99 25.26 12.64 -19.67
N ASN A 100 25.44 11.58 -18.86
CA ASN A 100 26.60 11.36 -18.00
C ASN A 100 26.83 12.45 -16.92
N GLU A 101 25.77 13.20 -16.54
CA GLU A 101 25.81 14.21 -15.48
C GLU A 101 25.58 13.54 -14.10
N ILE A 102 26.53 12.71 -13.66
CA ILE A 102 26.39 11.87 -12.45
C ILE A 102 26.27 12.72 -11.17
N SER A 103 27.03 13.80 -11.08
CA SER A 103 27.01 14.70 -9.92
C SER A 103 25.63 15.37 -9.74
N ASP A 104 25.05 15.86 -10.83
CA ASP A 104 23.72 16.47 -10.80
C ASP A 104 22.63 15.45 -10.47
N ALA A 105 22.71 14.23 -11.03
CA ALA A 105 21.81 13.14 -10.69
C ALA A 105 21.82 12.83 -9.18
N ASN A 106 23.01 12.71 -8.59
CA ASN A 106 23.18 12.47 -7.16
C ASN A 106 22.66 13.65 -6.30
N ARG A 107 22.88 14.90 -6.73
CA ARG A 107 22.33 16.08 -6.05
C ARG A 107 20.80 16.06 -6.08
N MET A 108 20.20 15.74 -7.22
CA MET A 108 18.76 15.66 -7.39
C MET A 108 18.16 14.57 -6.50
N GLU A 109 18.77 13.40 -6.46
CA GLU A 109 18.32 12.30 -5.61
C GLU A 109 18.38 12.68 -4.12
N LYS A 110 19.47 13.29 -3.65
CA LYS A 110 19.60 13.63 -2.22
C LYS A 110 18.68 14.78 -1.79
N THR A 111 18.49 15.78 -2.65
CA THR A 111 17.83 17.04 -2.27
C THR A 111 16.35 17.06 -2.60
N LEU A 112 15.96 16.52 -3.76
CA LEU A 112 14.60 16.64 -4.29
C LEU A 112 13.73 15.41 -4.03
N THR A 113 14.28 14.32 -3.48
CA THR A 113 13.48 13.11 -3.18
C THR A 113 12.36 13.46 -2.20
N PRO A 114 11.08 13.36 -2.62
CA PRO A 114 9.96 13.65 -1.75
C PRO A 114 9.97 12.69 -0.55
N LYS A 115 9.92 13.24 0.67
CA LYS A 115 9.66 12.43 1.86
C LYS A 115 8.16 12.15 1.94
N MET A 116 7.81 10.87 2.00
CA MET A 116 6.44 10.40 2.10
C MET A 116 6.19 9.96 3.54
N THR A 117 5.31 10.65 4.25
CA THR A 117 4.86 10.27 5.59
C THR A 117 3.50 9.57 5.51
N LEU A 118 3.24 8.66 6.45
CA LEU A 118 1.98 7.90 6.53
C LEU A 118 1.13 8.30 7.74
N ASP A 119 1.51 9.36 8.46
CA ASP A 119 0.93 9.72 9.75
C ASP A 119 -0.57 10.01 9.65
N HIS A 120 -1.00 10.72 8.60
CA HIS A 120 -2.42 11.04 8.38
C HIS A 120 -3.22 9.77 8.08
N ILE A 121 -2.64 8.81 7.36
CA ILE A 121 -3.28 7.53 7.05
C ILE A 121 -3.45 6.68 8.31
N ILE A 122 -2.43 6.63 9.16
CA ILE A 122 -2.49 5.88 10.42
C ILE A 122 -3.58 6.47 11.31
N LYS A 123 -3.66 7.80 11.43
CA LYS A 123 -4.70 8.49 12.21
C LYS A 123 -6.11 8.34 11.64
N GLU A 124 -6.25 8.35 10.31
CA GLU A 124 -7.53 8.06 9.65
C GLU A 124 -7.99 6.62 9.88
N ARG A 125 -7.05 5.67 9.86
CA ARG A 125 -7.35 4.24 10.03
C ARG A 125 -7.64 3.87 11.48
N TYR A 126 -6.92 4.48 12.41
CA TYR A 126 -7.03 4.25 13.85
C TYR A 126 -7.34 5.58 14.56
N PRO A 127 -8.62 6.02 14.58
CA PRO A 127 -8.99 7.28 15.19
C PRO A 127 -8.73 7.32 16.70
N THR A 128 -8.75 6.15 17.35
CA THR A 128 -8.46 6.01 18.78
C THR A 128 -7.28 5.08 19.03
N PHE A 129 -6.63 5.26 20.17
CA PHE A 129 -5.53 4.38 20.60
C PHE A 129 -5.98 2.92 20.77
N ILE A 130 -7.21 2.71 21.23
CA ILE A 130 -7.78 1.36 21.41
C ILE A 130 -7.92 0.66 20.06
N ASP A 131 -8.32 1.38 19.00
CA ASP A 131 -8.42 0.80 17.66
C ASP A 131 -7.04 0.38 17.12
N ALA A 132 -6.00 1.17 17.38
CA ALA A 132 -4.62 0.79 17.03
C ALA A 132 -4.14 -0.44 17.82
N LEU A 133 -4.46 -0.53 19.12
CA LEU A 133 -4.09 -1.68 19.95
C LEU A 133 -4.75 -2.98 19.49
N ARG A 134 -5.99 -2.93 18.99
CA ARG A 134 -6.73 -4.12 18.51
C ARG A 134 -6.07 -4.77 17.29
N ASP A 135 -5.43 -3.98 16.43
CA ASP A 135 -4.74 -4.46 15.22
C ASP A 135 -3.22 -4.66 15.43
N LEU A 136 -2.71 -4.45 16.64
CA LEU A 136 -1.26 -4.48 16.92
C LEU A 136 -0.63 -5.86 16.71
N ASP A 137 -1.38 -6.96 16.89
CA ASP A 137 -0.88 -8.33 16.80
C ASP A 137 -0.29 -8.68 15.41
N ASP A 138 -0.98 -8.29 14.34
CA ASP A 138 -0.56 -8.56 12.96
C ASP A 138 0.77 -7.85 12.62
N CYS A 139 0.94 -6.61 13.11
CA CYS A 139 2.17 -5.86 12.86
C CYS A 139 3.36 -6.39 13.67
N LEU A 140 3.14 -6.82 14.92
CA LEU A 140 4.18 -7.40 15.77
C LEU A 140 4.68 -8.72 15.18
N SER A 141 3.79 -9.60 14.74
CA SER A 141 4.14 -10.87 14.11
C SER A 141 5.12 -10.68 12.94
N MET A 142 4.86 -9.70 12.07
CA MET A 142 5.74 -9.38 10.94
C MET A 142 7.06 -8.74 11.39
N LEU A 143 7.05 -7.86 12.40
CA LEU A 143 8.27 -7.25 12.94
C LEU A 143 9.22 -8.30 13.52
N PHE A 144 8.71 -9.23 14.35
CA PHE A 144 9.50 -10.32 14.92
C PHE A 144 10.04 -11.27 13.86
N LEU A 145 9.27 -11.54 12.80
CA LEU A 145 9.77 -12.30 11.65
C LEU A 145 10.98 -11.61 11.01
N PHE A 146 10.84 -10.34 10.61
CA PHE A 146 11.92 -9.62 9.92
C PHE A 146 13.12 -9.29 10.82
N ALA A 147 12.93 -9.18 12.13
CA ALA A 147 14.03 -8.99 13.07
C ALA A 147 14.99 -10.21 13.13
N ASN A 148 14.46 -11.41 12.85
CA ASN A 148 15.19 -12.68 12.90
C ASN A 148 15.71 -13.14 11.52
N LEU A 149 15.29 -12.51 10.43
CA LEU A 149 15.73 -12.88 9.08
C LEU A 149 17.08 -12.21 8.71
N PRO A 150 17.94 -12.89 7.94
CA PRO A 150 19.17 -12.29 7.44
C PRO A 150 18.89 -11.21 6.37
N SER A 151 19.81 -10.27 6.22
CA SER A 151 19.72 -9.25 5.17
C SER A 151 19.85 -9.86 3.78
N THR A 152 19.01 -9.40 2.86
CA THR A 152 19.01 -9.81 1.46
C THR A 152 18.99 -8.58 0.55
N GLU A 153 19.19 -8.75 -0.75
CA GLU A 153 19.13 -7.62 -1.70
C GLU A 153 17.77 -6.91 -1.69
N THR A 154 16.69 -7.65 -1.43
CA THR A 154 15.33 -7.09 -1.36
C THR A 154 15.00 -6.50 0.01
N VAL A 155 15.66 -6.96 1.08
CA VAL A 155 15.47 -6.50 2.45
C VAL A 155 16.78 -5.95 3.00
N PRO A 156 16.99 -4.62 2.93
CA PRO A 156 18.27 -4.02 3.31
C PRO A 156 18.50 -4.10 4.84
N PRO A 157 19.77 -4.11 5.28
CA PRO A 157 20.12 -4.26 6.69
C PRO A 157 19.53 -3.17 7.58
N LYS A 158 19.36 -1.96 7.05
CA LYS A 158 18.72 -0.85 7.76
C LYS A 158 17.28 -1.15 8.19
N THR A 159 16.53 -1.90 7.38
CA THR A 159 15.15 -2.30 7.70
C THR A 159 15.15 -3.33 8.83
N ILE A 160 16.05 -4.32 8.78
CA ILE A 160 16.17 -5.36 9.81
C ILE A 160 16.57 -4.74 11.15
N GLN A 161 17.56 -3.85 11.16
CA GLN A 161 17.98 -3.11 12.37
C GLN A 161 16.83 -2.29 12.97
N LEU A 162 15.99 -1.68 12.12
CA LEU A 162 14.81 -0.96 12.59
C LEU A 162 13.80 -1.92 13.23
N CYS A 163 13.54 -3.08 12.61
CA CYS A 163 12.65 -4.11 13.19
C CYS A 163 13.17 -4.59 14.54
N GLN A 164 14.46 -4.93 14.64
CA GLN A 164 15.10 -5.37 15.88
C GLN A 164 14.99 -4.33 16.99
N ARG A 165 15.23 -3.05 16.68
CA ARG A 165 15.08 -1.98 17.65
C ARG A 165 13.64 -1.89 18.17
N LEU A 166 12.65 -1.89 17.26
CA LEU A 166 11.24 -1.78 17.63
C LEU A 166 10.75 -2.99 18.44
N THR A 167 11.18 -4.21 18.10
CA THR A 167 10.83 -5.41 18.86
C THR A 167 11.43 -5.37 20.27
N HIS A 168 12.71 -4.99 20.41
CA HIS A 168 13.34 -4.85 21.73
C HIS A 168 12.70 -3.74 22.59
N GLU A 169 12.33 -2.61 21.99
CA GLU A 169 11.61 -1.53 22.69
C GLU A 169 10.26 -2.03 23.22
N PHE A 170 9.53 -2.82 22.41
CA PHE A 170 8.25 -3.42 22.81
C PHE A 170 8.42 -4.48 23.91
N GLU A 171 9.39 -5.38 23.79
CA GLU A 171 9.71 -6.36 24.82
C GLU A 171 10.11 -5.70 26.14
N HIS A 172 10.94 -4.65 26.09
CA HIS A 172 11.33 -3.90 27.27
C HIS A 172 10.12 -3.23 27.94
N TYR A 173 9.17 -2.72 27.17
CA TYR A 173 7.90 -2.23 27.72
C TYR A 173 7.13 -3.34 28.44
N LEU A 174 6.99 -4.53 27.85
CA LEU A 174 6.30 -5.67 28.47
C LEU A 174 6.97 -6.15 29.77
N ILE A 175 8.30 -6.15 29.81
CA ILE A 175 9.09 -6.48 31.01
C ILE A 175 8.82 -5.45 32.11
N ARG A 176 8.88 -4.16 31.78
CA ARG A 176 8.66 -3.09 32.76
C ARG A 176 7.23 -3.03 33.27
N SER A 177 6.26 -3.32 32.42
CA SER A 177 4.83 -3.27 32.78
C SER A 177 4.32 -4.58 33.42
N ASN A 178 5.10 -5.66 33.39
CA ASN A 178 4.69 -7.00 33.83
C ASN A 178 3.37 -7.46 33.18
N SER A 179 3.21 -7.19 31.89
CA SER A 179 1.93 -7.42 31.18
C SER A 179 1.79 -8.83 30.56
N LEU A 180 2.84 -9.66 30.58
CA LEU A 180 2.79 -11.00 30.02
C LEU A 180 1.99 -11.94 30.94
N ARG A 181 0.88 -12.49 30.43
CA ARG A 181 -0.02 -13.37 31.22
C ARG A 181 0.02 -14.83 30.81
N LYS A 182 0.35 -15.11 29.55
CA LYS A 182 0.33 -16.46 28.96
C LYS A 182 1.53 -16.61 28.04
N SER A 183 2.11 -17.81 28.01
CA SER A 183 3.16 -18.20 27.08
C SER A 183 2.86 -19.59 26.52
N PHE A 184 3.27 -19.84 25.28
CA PHE A 184 3.11 -21.13 24.62
C PHE A 184 4.35 -21.44 23.79
N LEU A 185 5.07 -22.50 24.18
CA LEU A 185 6.24 -22.96 23.43
C LEU A 185 5.80 -23.94 22.35
N SER A 186 6.16 -23.66 21.10
CA SER A 186 5.87 -24.52 19.96
C SER A 186 7.12 -24.85 19.16
N ILE A 187 7.05 -25.86 18.29
CA ILE A 187 8.13 -26.18 17.34
C ILE A 187 8.41 -25.00 16.39
N LYS A 188 7.40 -24.15 16.14
CA LYS A 188 7.51 -23.01 15.21
C LYS A 188 8.11 -21.75 15.85
N GLY A 189 8.31 -21.75 17.16
CA GLY A 189 8.71 -20.58 17.92
C GLY A 189 7.91 -20.39 19.21
N ILE A 190 8.12 -19.23 19.84
CA ILE A 190 7.50 -18.77 21.08
C ILE A 190 6.69 -17.52 20.78
#